data_AF-X1RR22-F1
#
_entry.id   AF-X1RR22-F1
#
_cell.length_a   1.000
_cell.length_b   1.000
_cell.length_c   1.000
_cell.angle_alpha   90.00
_cell.angle_beta   90.00
_cell.angle_gamma   90.00
#
_symmetry.space_group_name_H-M   'P 1'
#
loop_
_entity.id
_entity.type
_entity.pdbx_description
1 polymer ?
#
loop_
_entity_poly.entity_id
_entity_poly.type
_entity_poly.pdbx_seq_one_letter_code
_entity_poly.pdbx_strand_id
1 'polypeptide(L)'
;SNPDDLNFGDSTDFTFSAWIKAETTQLTYPAIIGRRNASPYNGYIFRLSDGKLAVQLSDGTPTNYMSTSGDLRDSTWHHVAATGDRDGNLTFYVDGEQKGQDDISTKGDIDSTSNLFIGWEEREPTNSYFNGTIDDVRVYAWKVGQAEIWEIMSAGISKFSIKNNSGVRVAWFGSFGNLFLRGSKQEDWQEPDEEASEFVIEKNSGPTLYIDDSGNLYLKGSFTWGSPPSATGADEFVVKDSSNVIVAVIKMSDGSVHIKGKLYENPQQ
;
A
#
# COMPACT_ATOMS: atom_id res chain seq x y z
N SER A 1 -17.34 12.69 -20.55
CA SER A 1 -18.47 12.05 -19.83
C SER A 1 -18.12 12.02 -18.37
N ASN A 2 -19.10 12.20 -17.48
CA ASN A 2 -18.92 11.96 -16.05
C ASN A 2 -19.06 10.45 -15.84
N PRO A 3 -18.00 9.70 -15.51
CA PRO A 3 -18.16 8.28 -15.22
C PRO A 3 -18.80 8.14 -13.83
N ASP A 4 -19.95 7.47 -13.76
CA ASP A 4 -20.64 7.19 -12.50
C ASP A 4 -19.72 6.41 -11.53
N ASP A 5 -18.73 5.68 -12.04
CA ASP A 5 -17.74 4.91 -11.27
C ASP A 5 -16.79 5.75 -10.39
N LEU A 6 -16.82 7.09 -10.50
CA LEU A 6 -16.05 8.00 -9.65
C LEU A 6 -16.91 8.70 -8.58
N ASN A 7 -18.22 8.49 -8.61
CA ASN A 7 -19.15 8.94 -7.59
C ASN A 7 -19.20 7.90 -6.47
N PHE A 8 -19.00 8.36 -5.23
CA PHE A 8 -18.89 7.50 -4.06
C PHE A 8 -20.11 7.60 -3.14
N GLY A 9 -21.00 8.55 -3.41
CA GLY A 9 -22.18 8.82 -2.59
C GLY A 9 -21.81 9.02 -1.11
N ASP A 10 -22.66 8.53 -0.24
CA ASP A 10 -22.43 8.52 1.20
C ASP A 10 -21.87 7.18 1.73
N SER A 11 -21.83 6.13 0.91
CA SER A 11 -21.66 4.74 1.37
C SER A 11 -20.66 3.90 0.56
N THR A 12 -20.17 4.39 -0.57
CA THR A 12 -19.15 3.65 -1.34
C THR A 12 -17.75 4.01 -0.85
N ASP A 13 -17.05 3.02 -0.33
CA ASP A 13 -15.64 3.14 0.02
C ASP A 13 -14.80 3.56 -1.18
N PHE A 14 -13.66 4.21 -0.92
CA PHE A 14 -12.80 4.70 -1.99
C PHE A 14 -11.32 4.65 -1.62
N THR A 15 -10.47 4.70 -2.64
CA THR A 15 -9.03 4.92 -2.46
C THR A 15 -8.47 5.83 -3.53
N PHE A 16 -7.64 6.79 -3.12
CA PHE A 16 -6.79 7.58 -4.01
C PHE A 16 -5.33 7.18 -3.83
N SER A 17 -4.57 7.08 -4.92
CA SER A 17 -3.13 6.81 -4.89
C SER A 17 -2.42 7.50 -6.06
N ALA A 18 -1.19 7.96 -5.82
CA ALA A 18 -0.29 8.47 -6.84
C ALA A 18 1.17 8.41 -6.36
N TRP A 19 2.10 8.37 -7.31
CA TRP A 19 3.47 8.80 -7.07
C TRP A 19 3.56 10.32 -7.33
N ILE A 20 4.20 11.05 -6.42
CA ILE A 20 4.39 12.49 -6.55
C ILE A 20 5.85 12.89 -6.33
N LYS A 21 6.29 13.93 -7.02
CA LYS A 21 7.54 14.63 -6.75
C LYS A 21 7.23 16.13 -6.71
N ALA A 22 6.91 16.63 -5.52
CA ALA A 22 6.50 18.02 -5.32
C ALA A 22 7.73 18.92 -5.19
N GLU A 23 7.76 20.03 -5.94
CA GLU A 23 8.85 20.99 -5.84
C GLU A 23 8.82 21.76 -4.51
N THR A 24 9.99 22.18 -4.01
CA THR A 24 10.10 23.02 -2.80
C THR A 24 9.35 24.36 -2.90
N THR A 25 9.09 24.84 -4.12
CA THR A 25 8.36 26.09 -4.42
C THR A 25 6.85 25.90 -4.58
N GLN A 26 6.34 24.74 -4.14
CA GLN A 26 4.94 24.39 -4.25
C GLN A 26 3.99 25.36 -3.52
N LEU A 27 2.78 25.50 -4.05
CA LEU A 27 1.70 26.26 -3.42
C LEU A 27 1.23 25.63 -2.09
N THR A 28 0.36 26.34 -1.37
CA THR A 28 -0.19 25.85 -0.10
C THR A 28 -1.17 24.69 -0.28
N TYR A 29 -1.96 24.67 -1.36
CA TYR A 29 -3.04 23.69 -1.58
C TYR A 29 -3.01 23.01 -2.96
N PRO A 30 -1.87 22.49 -3.44
CA PRO A 30 -1.76 21.86 -4.75
C PRO A 30 -2.58 20.57 -4.81
N ALA A 31 -3.52 20.49 -5.73
CA ALA A 31 -4.32 19.29 -5.97
C ALA A 31 -3.49 18.23 -6.68
N ILE A 32 -3.52 17.00 -6.17
CA ILE A 32 -3.01 15.82 -6.86
C ILE A 32 -4.13 15.25 -7.73
N ILE A 33 -5.32 15.08 -7.13
CA ILE A 33 -6.57 14.73 -7.81
C ILE A 33 -7.67 15.69 -7.33
N GLY A 34 -8.41 16.30 -8.24
CA GLY A 34 -9.52 17.19 -7.91
C GLY A 34 -10.79 16.82 -8.66
N ARG A 35 -11.89 16.59 -7.95
CA ARG A 35 -13.23 16.46 -8.53
C ARG A 35 -14.26 17.01 -7.56
N ARG A 36 -14.53 18.31 -7.71
CA ARG A 36 -15.43 19.03 -6.82
C ARG A 36 -16.14 20.13 -7.60
N ASN A 37 -17.44 20.20 -7.41
CA ASN A 37 -18.29 21.22 -7.99
C ASN A 37 -17.88 22.62 -7.52
N ALA A 38 -18.03 23.61 -8.41
CA ALA A 38 -17.92 25.01 -8.04
C ALA A 38 -19.08 25.49 -7.15
N SER A 39 -20.27 24.88 -7.26
CA SER A 39 -21.42 25.11 -6.38
C SER A 39 -22.54 24.08 -6.67
N PRO A 40 -23.22 23.51 -5.65
CA PRO A 40 -22.76 23.42 -4.26
C PRO A 40 -21.47 22.61 -4.21
N TYR A 41 -20.56 22.88 -3.26
CA TYR A 41 -19.18 22.40 -3.28
C TYR A 41 -18.99 20.87 -3.13
N ASN A 42 -19.94 20.03 -3.52
CA ASN A 42 -19.88 18.58 -3.41
C ASN A 42 -18.72 17.99 -4.22
N GLY A 43 -18.10 16.95 -3.68
CA GLY A 43 -16.95 16.29 -4.28
C GLY A 43 -15.79 16.08 -3.31
N TYR A 44 -14.63 15.81 -3.89
CA TYR A 44 -13.40 15.49 -3.16
C TYR A 44 -12.17 16.11 -3.82
N ILE A 45 -11.15 16.36 -2.99
CA ILE A 45 -9.82 16.79 -3.46
C ILE A 45 -8.76 16.03 -2.66
N PHE A 46 -7.92 15.26 -3.35
CA PHE A 46 -6.69 14.68 -2.82
C PHE A 46 -5.52 15.61 -3.13
N ARG A 47 -4.82 16.11 -2.12
CA ARG A 47 -3.89 17.24 -2.25
C ARG A 47 -2.77 17.24 -1.23
N LEU A 48 -1.84 18.18 -1.37
CA LEU A 48 -1.06 18.65 -0.23
C LEU A 48 -1.75 19.85 0.42
N SER A 49 -1.56 19.99 1.73
CA SER A 49 -1.95 21.15 2.53
C SER A 49 -0.76 21.57 3.37
N ASP A 50 -0.12 22.67 2.97
CA ASP A 50 1.16 23.12 3.54
C ASP A 50 2.20 21.98 3.64
N GLY A 51 2.36 21.27 2.52
CA GLY A 51 3.34 20.18 2.39
C GLY A 51 2.92 18.83 2.93
N LYS A 52 1.86 18.75 3.75
CA LYS A 52 1.34 17.47 4.27
C LYS A 52 0.27 16.89 3.36
N LEU A 53 0.18 15.56 3.31
CA LEU A 53 -0.89 14.89 2.57
C LEU A 53 -2.25 15.20 3.21
N ALA A 54 -3.24 15.53 2.39
CA ALA A 54 -4.58 15.89 2.83
C ALA A 54 -5.64 15.45 1.83
N VAL A 55 -6.85 15.25 2.34
CA VAL A 55 -8.05 15.04 1.54
C VAL A 55 -9.11 16.00 2.03
N GLN A 56 -9.78 16.66 1.10
CA GLN A 56 -11.01 17.39 1.39
C GLN A 56 -12.19 16.58 0.88
N LEU A 57 -13.18 16.35 1.74
CA LEU A 57 -14.47 15.77 1.36
C LEU A 57 -15.55 16.83 1.55
N SER A 58 -16.53 16.88 0.66
CA SER A 58 -17.57 17.88 0.71
C SER A 58 -18.90 17.32 0.22
N ASP A 59 -19.92 17.49 1.04
CA ASP A 59 -21.33 17.16 0.83
C ASP A 59 -22.17 18.45 0.65
N GLY A 60 -21.50 19.50 0.15
CA GLY A 60 -21.96 20.88 0.16
C GLY A 60 -21.26 21.72 1.23
N THR A 61 -20.74 21.07 2.29
CA THR A 61 -19.88 21.69 3.31
C THR A 61 -18.48 21.08 3.27
N PRO A 62 -17.43 21.83 2.88
CA PRO A 62 -16.07 21.28 2.80
C PRO A 62 -15.46 20.96 4.17
N THR A 63 -14.96 19.74 4.35
CA THR A 63 -14.18 19.31 5.52
C THR A 63 -12.78 18.87 5.09
N ASN A 64 -11.74 19.37 5.76
CA ASN A 64 -10.34 19.02 5.46
C ASN A 64 -9.82 18.01 6.48
N TYR A 65 -9.26 16.92 5.97
CA TYR A 65 -8.58 15.87 6.74
C TYR A 65 -7.11 15.86 6.34
N MET A 66 -6.22 15.66 7.32
CA MET A 66 -4.79 15.83 7.10
C MET A 66 -4.00 14.74 7.79
N SER A 67 -3.01 14.20 7.06
CA SER A 67 -2.06 13.25 7.60
C SER A 67 -1.15 13.86 8.67
N THR A 68 -0.51 12.99 9.46
CA THR A 68 0.57 13.31 10.38
C THR A 68 1.95 13.23 9.73
N SER A 69 2.03 13.23 8.39
CA SER A 69 3.30 13.17 7.67
C SER A 69 4.19 14.39 7.91
N GLY A 70 5.47 14.26 7.54
CA GLY A 70 6.35 15.41 7.32
C GLY A 70 5.94 16.21 6.07
N ASP A 71 6.72 17.25 5.77
CA ASP A 71 6.59 18.03 4.53
C ASP A 71 7.10 17.19 3.34
N LEU A 72 6.26 17.03 2.32
CA LEU A 72 6.53 16.26 1.11
C LEU A 72 7.04 17.14 -0.05
N ARG A 73 7.24 18.44 0.17
CA ARG A 73 7.77 19.41 -0.82
C ARG A 73 9.30 19.42 -0.81
N ASP A 74 9.93 18.28 -1.02
CA ASP A 74 11.39 18.13 -0.93
C ASP A 74 12.04 17.82 -2.30
N SER A 75 11.27 17.91 -3.38
CA SER A 75 11.69 17.56 -4.73
C SER A 75 12.19 16.10 -4.85
N THR A 76 11.70 15.18 -4.01
CA THR A 76 11.93 13.72 -4.12
C THR A 76 10.62 12.95 -4.37
N TRP A 77 10.74 11.69 -4.81
CA TRP A 77 9.58 10.86 -5.11
C TRP A 77 8.99 10.27 -3.84
N HIS A 78 7.69 10.47 -3.65
CA HIS A 78 6.90 9.83 -2.60
C HIS A 78 5.70 9.11 -3.21
N HIS A 79 5.40 7.92 -2.71
CA HIS A 79 4.11 7.31 -2.96
C HIS A 79 3.11 7.81 -1.91
N VAL A 80 1.98 8.35 -2.35
CA VAL A 80 0.94 8.86 -1.47
C VAL A 80 -0.38 8.16 -1.74
N ALA A 81 -1.12 7.84 -0.68
CA ALA A 81 -2.46 7.27 -0.80
C ALA A 81 -3.38 7.71 0.35
N ALA A 82 -4.69 7.65 0.10
CA ALA A 82 -5.72 7.81 1.11
C ALA A 82 -6.86 6.82 0.86
N THR A 83 -7.27 6.07 1.88
CA THR A 83 -8.36 5.08 1.80
C THR A 83 -9.52 5.54 2.67
N GLY A 84 -10.70 5.70 2.09
CA GLY A 84 -11.93 6.09 2.76
C GLY A 84 -12.81 4.88 3.01
N ASP A 85 -12.94 4.50 4.29
CA ASP A 85 -13.99 3.62 4.78
C ASP A 85 -15.21 4.49 5.16
N ARG A 86 -16.29 4.43 4.38
CA ARG A 86 -17.44 5.33 4.55
C ARG A 86 -18.21 5.08 5.83
N ASP A 87 -18.08 3.90 6.42
CA ASP A 87 -18.65 3.55 7.73
C ASP A 87 -17.62 3.71 8.87
N GLY A 88 -16.44 4.25 8.58
CA GLY A 88 -15.35 4.40 9.53
C GLY A 88 -14.40 5.53 9.18
N ASN A 89 -13.12 5.19 8.97
CA ASN A 89 -12.05 6.17 8.88
C ASN A 89 -11.55 6.41 7.45
N LEU A 90 -11.17 7.65 7.20
CA LEU A 90 -10.23 8.03 6.16
C LEU A 90 -8.81 7.83 6.70
N THR A 91 -8.00 6.99 6.03
CA THR A 91 -6.64 6.66 6.44
C THR A 91 -5.63 7.13 5.41
N PHE A 92 -4.54 7.76 5.86
CA PHE A 92 -3.49 8.29 4.98
C PHE A 92 -2.26 7.39 4.96
N TYR A 93 -1.60 7.29 3.81
CA TYR A 93 -0.35 6.55 3.65
C TYR A 93 0.67 7.39 2.87
N VAL A 94 1.92 7.38 3.34
CA VAL A 94 3.08 7.97 2.65
C VAL A 94 4.20 6.94 2.64
N ASP A 95 4.73 6.66 1.46
CA ASP A 95 5.74 5.62 1.20
C ASP A 95 5.34 4.27 1.80
N GLY A 96 4.05 3.95 1.65
CA GLY A 96 3.42 2.75 2.14
C GLY A 96 3.13 2.75 3.64
N GLU A 97 3.65 3.68 4.44
CA GLU A 97 3.38 3.72 5.88
C GLU A 97 2.14 4.55 6.21
N GLN A 98 1.29 4.05 7.10
CA GLN A 98 0.15 4.83 7.62
C GLN A 98 0.64 6.10 8.36
N LYS A 99 0.08 7.25 7.98
CA LYS A 99 0.36 8.59 8.54
C LYS A 99 -0.91 9.25 9.07
N GLY A 100 -1.65 8.54 9.92
CA GLY A 100 -2.86 9.06 10.57
C GLY A 100 -4.16 8.63 9.92
N GLN A 101 -5.26 8.94 10.60
CA GLN A 101 -6.63 8.64 10.17
C GLN A 101 -7.62 9.58 10.89
N ASP A 102 -8.76 9.80 10.27
CA ASP A 102 -9.87 10.59 10.82
C ASP A 102 -11.21 9.89 10.52
N ASP A 103 -12.20 10.04 11.40
CA ASP A 103 -13.55 9.50 11.21
C ASP A 103 -14.31 10.29 10.11
N ILE A 104 -14.86 9.56 9.14
CA ILE A 104 -15.66 10.09 8.04
C ILE A 104 -17.07 9.46 7.96
N SER A 105 -17.45 8.67 8.96
CA SER A 105 -18.73 7.93 9.03
C SER A 105 -19.98 8.81 9.00
N THR A 106 -19.82 10.09 9.33
CA THR A 106 -20.92 11.07 9.34
C THR A 106 -20.96 11.95 8.09
N LYS A 107 -19.98 11.81 7.18
CA LYS A 107 -19.93 12.63 5.97
C LYS A 107 -21.07 12.24 5.03
N GLY A 108 -21.76 13.21 4.43
CA GLY A 108 -22.85 12.93 3.49
C GLY A 108 -22.37 12.58 2.07
N ASP A 109 -23.29 12.71 1.11
CA ASP A 109 -23.06 12.46 -0.31
C ASP A 109 -21.99 13.39 -0.91
N ILE A 110 -20.86 12.80 -1.32
CA ILE A 110 -19.73 13.50 -1.93
C ILE A 110 -19.71 13.41 -3.46
N ASP A 111 -20.83 13.14 -4.11
CA ASP A 111 -20.92 13.07 -5.56
C ASP A 111 -20.70 14.44 -6.22
N SER A 112 -20.09 14.39 -7.39
CA SER A 112 -19.75 15.60 -8.15
C SER A 112 -20.13 15.44 -9.62
N THR A 113 -20.59 16.53 -10.21
CA THR A 113 -20.85 16.66 -11.65
C THR A 113 -19.65 17.24 -12.39
N SER A 114 -18.63 17.71 -11.67
CA SER A 114 -17.37 18.18 -12.24
C SER A 114 -16.55 17.05 -12.85
N ASN A 115 -15.66 17.43 -13.78
CA ASN A 115 -14.66 16.53 -14.30
C ASN A 115 -13.63 16.17 -13.22
N LEU A 116 -13.03 14.99 -13.35
CA LEU A 116 -11.82 14.64 -12.62
C LEU A 116 -10.61 15.35 -13.25
N PHE A 117 -9.81 16.02 -12.44
CA PHE A 117 -8.56 16.64 -12.83
C PHE A 117 -7.39 16.00 -12.08
N ILE A 118 -6.24 15.93 -12.74
CA ILE A 118 -4.97 15.51 -12.14
C ILE A 118 -4.05 16.73 -12.12
N GLY A 119 -3.42 16.99 -10.97
CA GLY A 119 -2.52 18.14 -10.78
C GLY A 119 -3.23 19.50 -10.69
N TRP A 120 -4.56 19.52 -10.54
CA TRP A 120 -5.37 20.73 -10.56
C TRP A 120 -6.78 20.47 -9.98
N GLU A 121 -7.52 21.53 -9.62
CA GLU A 121 -8.95 21.46 -9.29
C GLU A 121 -9.71 22.67 -9.85
N GLU A 122 -11.02 22.49 -10.11
CA GLU A 122 -11.82 23.44 -10.87
C GLU A 122 -12.09 24.77 -10.14
N ARG A 123 -12.28 24.74 -8.82
CA ARG A 123 -12.81 25.90 -8.08
C ARG A 123 -11.76 26.99 -7.85
N GLU A 124 -10.52 26.63 -7.53
CA GLU A 124 -9.43 27.57 -7.25
C GLU A 124 -8.30 27.46 -8.30
N PRO A 125 -8.53 27.82 -9.58
CA PRO A 125 -7.61 27.55 -10.69
C PRO A 125 -6.17 28.01 -10.49
N THR A 126 -6.00 29.15 -9.82
CA THR A 126 -4.72 29.85 -9.72
C THR A 126 -3.90 29.42 -8.51
N ASN A 127 -4.53 28.75 -7.54
CA ASN A 127 -3.94 28.47 -6.22
C ASN A 127 -3.87 26.97 -5.89
N SER A 128 -4.21 26.11 -6.86
CA SER A 128 -4.34 24.67 -6.67
C SER A 128 -3.54 23.82 -7.65
N TYR A 129 -2.82 24.42 -8.60
CA TYR A 129 -2.03 23.63 -9.54
C TYR A 129 -0.84 22.96 -8.83
N PHE A 130 -0.55 21.73 -9.22
CA PHE A 130 0.58 20.97 -8.70
C PHE A 130 1.87 21.34 -9.45
N ASN A 131 2.80 21.98 -8.75
CA ASN A 131 4.15 22.21 -9.26
C ASN A 131 5.07 21.00 -9.01
N GLY A 132 5.35 20.20 -10.04
CA GLY A 132 6.18 19.00 -9.94
C GLY A 132 5.76 17.93 -10.93
N THR A 133 6.06 16.66 -10.63
CA THR A 133 5.63 15.51 -11.43
C THR A 133 4.69 14.61 -10.64
N ILE A 134 3.70 14.04 -11.33
CA ILE A 134 2.76 13.05 -10.82
C ILE A 134 2.83 11.84 -11.76
N ASP A 135 2.85 10.63 -11.22
CA ASP A 135 2.84 9.37 -11.96
C ASP A 135 1.92 8.34 -11.29
N ASP A 136 1.51 7.32 -12.05
CA ASP A 136 0.73 6.17 -11.58
C ASP A 136 -0.49 6.54 -10.71
N VAL A 137 -1.31 7.47 -11.22
CA VAL A 137 -2.52 7.92 -10.54
C VAL A 137 -3.59 6.84 -10.60
N ARG A 138 -4.12 6.47 -9.43
CA ARG A 138 -5.17 5.46 -9.28
C ARG A 138 -6.31 5.97 -8.42
N VAL A 139 -7.52 5.61 -8.83
CA VAL A 139 -8.76 5.83 -8.08
C VAL A 139 -9.52 4.52 -8.05
N TYR A 140 -9.90 4.08 -6.85
CA TYR A 140 -10.65 2.86 -6.61
C TYR A 140 -11.98 3.20 -5.96
N ALA A 141 -13.05 2.49 -6.34
CA ALA A 141 -14.37 2.55 -5.71
C ALA A 141 -14.52 1.50 -4.59
N TRP A 142 -13.42 1.27 -3.87
CA TRP A 142 -13.37 0.47 -2.64
C TRP A 142 -12.19 0.89 -1.77
N LYS A 143 -12.22 0.47 -0.51
CA LYS A 143 -11.12 0.65 0.44
C LYS A 143 -10.04 -0.38 0.17
N VAL A 144 -8.87 0.09 -0.27
CA VAL A 144 -7.68 -0.74 -0.45
C VAL A 144 -7.01 -0.95 0.90
N GLY A 145 -6.65 -2.18 1.24
CA GLY A 145 -5.98 -2.51 2.50
C GLY A 145 -4.55 -1.99 2.56
N GLN A 146 -4.01 -1.79 3.77
CA GLN A 146 -2.62 -1.33 3.98
C GLN A 146 -1.58 -2.16 3.20
N ALA A 147 -1.70 -3.47 3.19
CA ALA A 147 -0.77 -4.32 2.46
C ALA A 147 -0.89 -4.18 0.94
N GLU A 148 -2.08 -3.98 0.42
CA GLU A 148 -2.29 -3.68 -1.00
C GLU A 148 -1.77 -2.28 -1.34
N ILE A 149 -1.85 -1.29 -0.44
CA ILE A 149 -1.17 0.00 -0.63
C ILE A 149 0.36 -0.20 -0.78
N TRP A 150 0.96 -1.10 -0.01
CA TRP A 150 2.37 -1.46 -0.22
C TRP A 150 2.61 -2.11 -1.57
N GLU A 151 1.69 -2.95 -2.04
CA GLU A 151 1.78 -3.53 -3.37
C GLU A 151 1.65 -2.48 -4.47
N ILE A 152 0.71 -1.54 -4.36
CA ILE A 152 0.49 -0.45 -5.31
C ILE A 152 1.74 0.40 -5.42
N MET A 153 2.33 0.79 -4.28
CA MET A 153 3.64 1.45 -4.23
C MET A 153 4.72 0.60 -4.93
N SER A 154 4.68 -0.72 -4.72
CA SER A 154 5.68 -1.64 -5.28
C SER A 154 5.33 -2.14 -6.69
N ALA A 155 4.22 -1.68 -7.28
CA ALA A 155 3.66 -2.23 -8.51
C ALA A 155 4.57 -1.86 -9.67
N GLY A 156 5.33 -2.87 -10.12
CA GLY A 156 6.47 -2.74 -11.01
C GLY A 156 7.63 -3.66 -10.63
N ILE A 157 7.62 -4.24 -9.41
CA ILE A 157 8.76 -5.03 -8.92
C ILE A 157 8.41 -6.24 -8.02
N SER A 158 7.22 -6.84 -8.15
CA SER A 158 7.00 -8.20 -7.62
C SER A 158 7.81 -9.20 -8.45
N LYS A 159 9.03 -9.52 -8.02
CA LYS A 159 9.94 -10.44 -8.76
C LYS A 159 9.67 -11.91 -8.48
N PHE A 160 8.99 -12.22 -7.37
CA PHE A 160 8.64 -13.58 -6.98
C PHE A 160 7.29 -13.61 -6.24
N SER A 161 6.37 -14.44 -6.74
CA SER A 161 5.06 -14.67 -6.13
C SER A 161 4.74 -16.16 -6.14
N ILE A 162 4.18 -16.65 -5.05
CA ILE A 162 3.62 -17.99 -4.93
C ILE A 162 2.13 -17.87 -5.18
N LYS A 163 1.62 -18.71 -6.09
CA LYS A 163 0.21 -18.79 -6.43
C LYS A 163 -0.28 -20.19 -6.13
N ASN A 164 -1.51 -20.31 -5.67
CA ASN A 164 -2.13 -21.62 -5.50
C ASN A 164 -2.57 -22.23 -6.84
N ASN A 165 -3.08 -23.47 -6.80
CA ASN A 165 -3.59 -24.18 -7.97
C ASN A 165 -4.72 -23.44 -8.73
N SER A 166 -5.40 -22.48 -8.11
CA SER A 166 -6.42 -21.64 -8.76
C SER A 166 -5.83 -20.36 -9.39
N GLY A 167 -4.50 -20.21 -9.39
CA GLY A 167 -3.80 -19.03 -9.90
C GLY A 167 -3.86 -17.80 -8.98
N VAL A 168 -4.41 -17.95 -7.78
CA VAL A 168 -4.52 -16.89 -6.78
C VAL A 168 -3.18 -16.71 -6.10
N ARG A 169 -2.67 -15.48 -6.03
CA ARG A 169 -1.39 -15.18 -5.34
C ARG A 169 -1.56 -15.29 -3.83
N VAL A 170 -0.89 -16.26 -3.20
CA VAL A 170 -1.00 -16.57 -1.76
C VAL A 170 0.16 -16.03 -0.92
N ALA A 171 1.32 -15.80 -1.54
CA ALA A 171 2.44 -15.12 -0.90
C ALA A 171 3.33 -14.42 -1.95
N TRP A 172 4.04 -13.37 -1.56
CA TRP A 172 4.99 -12.70 -2.45
C TRP A 172 6.04 -11.88 -1.71
N PHE A 173 7.15 -11.60 -2.40
CA PHE A 173 8.15 -10.65 -1.93
C PHE A 173 7.97 -9.29 -2.61
N GLY A 174 7.97 -8.23 -1.80
CA GLY A 174 8.02 -6.85 -2.25
C GLY A 174 9.45 -6.40 -2.58
N SER A 175 9.56 -5.26 -3.26
CA SER A 175 10.83 -4.67 -3.72
C SER A 175 11.79 -4.29 -2.59
N PHE A 176 11.27 -4.02 -1.40
CA PHE A 176 12.05 -3.66 -0.21
C PHE A 176 12.45 -4.87 0.66
N GLY A 177 12.23 -6.10 0.17
CA GLY A 177 12.44 -7.33 0.96
C GLY A 177 11.30 -7.61 1.94
N ASN A 178 10.14 -6.97 1.75
CA ASN A 178 8.92 -7.29 2.49
C ASN A 178 8.40 -8.66 2.07
N LEU A 179 7.88 -9.43 3.01
CA LEU A 179 7.13 -10.66 2.75
C LEU A 179 5.66 -10.40 3.02
N PHE A 180 4.80 -10.87 2.13
CA PHE A 180 3.37 -10.81 2.32
C PHE A 180 2.78 -12.20 2.21
N LEU A 181 1.88 -12.51 3.13
CA LEU A 181 1.21 -13.80 3.28
C LEU A 181 -0.29 -13.56 3.31
N ARG A 182 -1.06 -14.22 2.44
CA ARG A 182 -2.53 -14.20 2.54
C ARG A 182 -3.03 -14.78 3.86
N GLY A 183 -2.32 -15.77 4.39
CA GLY A 183 -2.58 -16.34 5.71
C GLY A 183 -1.67 -15.76 6.79
N SER A 184 -1.35 -16.60 7.77
CA SER A 184 -0.48 -16.28 8.91
C SER A 184 0.81 -17.08 8.89
N LYS A 185 1.84 -16.60 9.58
CA LYS A 185 3.03 -17.40 9.90
C LYS A 185 2.77 -18.30 11.11
N GLN A 186 3.48 -19.41 11.15
CA GLN A 186 3.60 -20.30 12.29
C GLN A 186 5.08 -20.70 12.47
N GLU A 187 5.62 -20.38 13.64
CA GLU A 187 6.98 -20.72 14.07
C GLU A 187 7.01 -22.02 14.87
N ASP A 188 8.21 -22.59 15.05
CA ASP A 188 8.45 -23.85 15.80
C ASP A 188 7.58 -25.02 15.33
N TRP A 189 7.18 -24.97 14.07
CA TRP A 189 6.22 -25.90 13.52
C TRP A 189 6.80 -27.32 13.42
N GLN A 190 6.00 -28.29 13.83
CA GLN A 190 6.29 -29.72 13.70
C GLN A 190 5.52 -30.24 12.47
N GLU A 191 6.22 -30.96 11.58
CA GLU A 191 5.79 -31.41 10.24
C GLU A 191 4.28 -31.77 10.12
N PRO A 192 3.61 -31.46 8.99
CA PRO A 192 2.17 -31.65 8.84
C PRO A 192 1.91 -33.02 8.19
N ASP A 193 0.64 -33.33 7.92
CA ASP A 193 0.32 -34.34 6.89
C ASP A 193 0.59 -33.72 5.49
N GLU A 194 1.36 -34.42 4.65
CA GLU A 194 2.12 -33.95 3.47
C GLU A 194 1.35 -33.30 2.28
N GLU A 195 0.04 -33.05 2.35
CA GLU A 195 -0.81 -32.93 1.13
C GLU A 195 -1.20 -31.50 0.70
N ALA A 196 -0.73 -30.41 1.34
CA ALA A 196 -1.21 -29.05 1.03
C ALA A 196 -0.12 -27.97 0.89
N SER A 197 1.02 -28.27 0.26
CA SER A 197 2.09 -27.26 0.06
C SER A 197 2.10 -26.68 -1.36
N GLU A 198 2.04 -25.35 -1.48
CA GLU A 198 2.23 -24.62 -2.76
C GLU A 198 3.69 -24.24 -3.02
N PHE A 199 4.48 -24.06 -1.96
CA PHE A 199 5.91 -23.80 -2.05
C PHE A 199 6.64 -24.41 -0.87
N VAL A 200 7.71 -25.16 -1.13
CA VAL A 200 8.52 -25.82 -0.09
C VAL A 200 9.99 -25.47 -0.29
N ILE A 201 10.67 -25.23 0.82
CA ILE A 201 12.12 -25.26 0.92
C ILE A 201 12.49 -26.41 1.84
N GLU A 202 13.22 -27.39 1.31
CA GLU A 202 13.53 -28.63 1.99
C GLU A 202 15.02 -28.98 1.91
N LYS A 203 15.43 -29.83 2.84
CA LYS A 203 16.71 -30.55 2.83
C LYS A 203 16.42 -32.03 2.60
N ASN A 204 17.46 -32.84 2.38
CA ASN A 204 17.30 -34.30 2.24
C ASN A 204 16.63 -34.99 3.44
N SER A 205 16.58 -34.34 4.60
CA SER A 205 15.89 -34.82 5.81
C SER A 205 14.48 -34.27 5.99
N GLY A 206 13.92 -33.59 4.97
CA GLY A 206 12.55 -33.12 4.93
C GLY A 206 12.39 -31.59 4.85
N PRO A 207 11.13 -31.12 4.86
CA PRO A 207 10.78 -29.71 4.75
C PRO A 207 11.41 -28.88 5.86
N THR A 208 11.88 -27.69 5.50
CA THR A 208 12.41 -26.68 6.44
C THR A 208 11.41 -25.55 6.61
N LEU A 209 10.74 -25.19 5.50
CA LEU A 209 9.71 -24.17 5.43
C LEU A 209 8.75 -24.53 4.29
N TYR A 210 7.46 -24.25 4.47
CA TYR A 210 6.51 -24.28 3.36
C TYR A 210 5.43 -23.22 3.48
N ILE A 211 4.76 -22.96 2.36
CA ILE A 211 3.57 -22.11 2.26
C ILE A 211 2.43 -22.96 1.69
N ASP A 212 1.26 -22.92 2.33
CA ASP A 212 0.07 -23.66 1.91
C ASP A 212 -0.80 -22.92 0.87
N ASP A 213 -1.88 -23.56 0.43
CA ASP A 213 -2.85 -23.05 -0.56
C ASP A 213 -3.63 -21.82 -0.13
N SER A 214 -3.60 -21.53 1.16
CA SER A 214 -4.25 -20.43 1.84
C SER A 214 -3.26 -19.29 2.15
N GLY A 215 -1.97 -19.51 1.91
CA GLY A 215 -0.90 -18.56 2.15
C GLY A 215 -0.40 -18.52 3.58
N ASN A 216 -0.65 -19.55 4.39
CA ASN A 216 0.01 -19.69 5.68
C ASN A 216 1.45 -20.12 5.48
N LEU A 217 2.37 -19.48 6.21
CA LEU A 217 3.78 -19.81 6.23
C LEU A 217 4.09 -20.66 7.45
N TYR A 218 4.76 -21.79 7.27
CA TYR A 218 5.19 -22.64 8.37
C TYR A 218 6.70 -22.77 8.33
N LEU A 219 7.35 -22.55 9.48
CA LEU A 219 8.79 -22.67 9.61
C LEU A 219 9.17 -23.47 10.86
N LYS A 220 10.19 -24.31 10.72
CA LYS A 220 10.73 -25.10 11.86
C LYS A 220 11.41 -24.23 12.91
N GLY A 221 11.89 -23.05 12.53
CA GLY A 221 12.62 -22.14 13.40
C GLY A 221 11.86 -20.85 13.68
N SER A 222 12.62 -19.76 13.82
CA SER A 222 12.08 -18.43 14.12
C SER A 222 12.07 -17.49 12.91
N PHE A 223 11.16 -16.52 12.90
CA PHE A 223 11.01 -15.49 11.89
C PHE A 223 11.40 -14.14 12.47
N THR A 224 12.33 -13.47 11.82
CA THR A 224 12.80 -12.13 12.21
C THR A 224 12.87 -11.20 11.01
N TRP A 225 12.87 -9.90 11.26
CA TRP A 225 12.82 -8.89 10.21
C TRP A 225 13.61 -7.63 10.56
N GLY A 226 13.89 -6.77 9.58
CA GLY A 226 14.49 -5.44 9.79
C GLY A 226 15.82 -5.22 9.07
N SER A 227 16.93 -5.05 9.79
CA SER A 227 18.21 -4.75 9.11
C SER A 227 18.56 -5.82 8.05
N PRO A 228 19.25 -5.46 6.94
CA PRO A 228 19.65 -6.45 5.95
C PRO A 228 20.36 -7.65 6.61
N PRO A 229 19.92 -8.90 6.35
CA PRO A 229 20.58 -10.06 6.91
C PRO A 229 21.96 -10.24 6.30
N SER A 230 22.85 -10.88 7.06
CA SER A 230 24.14 -11.36 6.57
C SER A 230 24.08 -12.87 6.36
N ALA A 231 24.57 -13.35 5.23
CA ALA A 231 24.81 -14.77 5.01
C ALA A 231 26.12 -15.17 5.70
N THR A 232 26.13 -16.31 6.37
CA THR A 232 27.32 -16.85 7.03
C THR A 232 28.11 -17.79 6.12
N GLY A 233 27.51 -18.23 5.01
CA GLY A 233 28.11 -19.21 4.10
C GLY A 233 27.95 -20.66 4.57
N ALA A 234 27.15 -20.89 5.62
CA ALA A 234 26.64 -22.22 5.99
C ALA A 234 25.53 -22.67 5.02
N ASP A 235 24.89 -23.82 5.29
CA ASP A 235 23.69 -24.28 4.57
C ASP A 235 22.55 -23.27 4.71
N GLU A 236 22.47 -22.34 3.76
CA GLU A 236 21.57 -21.18 3.76
C GLU A 236 20.94 -21.01 2.37
N PHE A 237 19.64 -20.72 2.33
CA PHE A 237 19.00 -20.18 1.13
C PHE A 237 19.00 -18.66 1.21
N VAL A 238 19.69 -18.01 0.27
CA VAL A 238 19.93 -16.56 0.28
C VAL A 238 19.18 -15.90 -0.88
N VAL A 239 18.32 -14.93 -0.54
CA VAL A 239 17.60 -14.10 -1.52
C VAL A 239 18.27 -12.74 -1.62
N LYS A 240 18.53 -12.30 -2.85
CA LYS A 240 19.13 -10.99 -3.14
C LYS A 240 18.25 -10.17 -4.07
N ASP A 241 18.34 -8.85 -3.94
CA ASP A 241 17.71 -7.93 -4.89
C ASP A 241 18.54 -7.76 -6.19
N SER A 242 18.06 -6.92 -7.12
CA SER A 242 18.77 -6.66 -8.39
C SER A 242 20.11 -5.94 -8.21
N SER A 243 20.34 -5.34 -7.06
CA SER A 243 21.59 -4.67 -6.71
C SER A 243 22.53 -5.61 -5.95
N ASN A 244 22.21 -6.92 -5.90
CA ASN A 244 22.98 -7.97 -5.23
C ASN A 244 23.05 -7.80 -3.69
N VAL A 245 22.14 -7.02 -3.10
CA VAL A 245 22.00 -6.88 -1.64
C VAL A 245 21.16 -8.02 -1.10
N ILE A 246 21.56 -8.61 0.03
CA ILE A 246 20.80 -9.68 0.67
C ILE A 246 19.53 -9.10 1.30
N VAL A 247 18.38 -9.68 0.93
CA VAL A 247 17.06 -9.27 1.41
C VAL A 247 16.35 -10.36 2.22
N ALA A 248 16.75 -11.62 2.09
CA ALA A 248 16.33 -12.68 2.98
C ALA A 248 17.39 -13.76 3.13
N VAL A 249 17.47 -14.37 4.31
CA VAL A 249 18.27 -15.57 4.58
C VAL A 249 17.39 -16.57 5.30
N ILE A 250 17.41 -17.82 4.82
CA ILE A 250 16.76 -18.96 5.46
C ILE A 250 17.88 -19.92 5.87
N LYS A 251 18.00 -20.19 7.18
CA LYS A 251 18.97 -21.12 7.72
C LYS A 251 18.43 -22.54 7.58
N MET A 252 19.05 -23.36 6.74
CA MET A 252 18.56 -24.72 6.48
C MET A 252 18.79 -25.66 7.68
N SER A 253 19.66 -25.27 8.62
CA SER A 253 19.96 -26.03 9.84
C SER A 253 18.77 -26.11 10.80
N ASP A 254 18.06 -24.99 10.99
CA ASP A 254 17.00 -24.83 12.00
C ASP A 254 15.69 -24.27 11.44
N GLY A 255 15.66 -23.85 10.17
CA GLY A 255 14.49 -23.26 9.53
C GLY A 255 14.20 -21.81 9.91
N SER A 256 15.13 -21.13 10.57
CA SER A 256 14.96 -19.71 10.89
C SER A 256 15.09 -18.84 9.65
N VAL A 257 14.22 -17.84 9.55
CA VAL A 257 14.13 -16.87 8.46
C VAL A 257 14.43 -15.48 8.99
N HIS A 258 15.25 -14.72 8.26
CA HIS A 258 15.39 -13.28 8.46
C HIS A 258 15.14 -12.56 7.15
N ILE A 259 14.29 -11.53 7.15
CA ILE A 259 14.04 -10.65 6.00
C ILE A 259 14.47 -9.21 6.30
N LYS A 260 14.91 -8.47 5.29
CA LYS A 260 15.21 -7.03 5.40
C LYS A 260 13.93 -6.18 5.54
N GLY A 261 12.81 -6.63 4.98
CA GLY A 261 11.58 -5.86 5.01
C GLY A 261 10.78 -6.04 6.28
N LYS A 262 9.47 -5.88 6.17
CA LYS A 262 8.46 -6.29 7.13
C LYS A 262 7.68 -7.49 6.56
N LEU A 263 7.06 -8.25 7.44
CA LEU A 263 6.10 -9.29 7.12
C LEU A 263 4.68 -8.71 7.30
N TYR A 264 3.82 -9.04 6.36
CA TYR A 264 2.41 -8.69 6.39
C TYR A 264 1.61 -9.97 6.31
N GLU A 265 0.76 -10.20 7.31
CA GLU A 265 -0.11 -11.38 7.43
C GLU A 265 -1.56 -10.92 7.28
N ASN A 266 -2.40 -11.74 6.64
CA ASN A 266 -3.82 -11.42 6.38
C ASN A 266 -4.04 -10.00 5.80
N PRO A 267 -3.33 -9.62 4.72
CA PRO A 267 -3.60 -8.38 4.03
C PRO A 267 -5.06 -8.41 3.57
N GLN A 268 -5.89 -7.51 4.09
CA GLN A 268 -7.30 -7.47 3.69
C GLN A 268 -7.38 -7.28 2.17
N GLN A 269 -8.08 -8.21 1.53
CA GLN A 269 -8.45 -8.22 0.11
C GLN A 269 -9.63 -7.28 -0.12
#